data_AF-A0A086ANL3-F1
#
_entry.id   AF-A0A086ANL3-F1
#
_cell.length_a   1.000
_cell.length_b   1.000
_cell.length_c   1.000
_cell.angle_alpha   90.00
_cell.angle_beta   90.00
_cell.angle_gamma   90.00
#
_symmetry.space_group_name_H-M   'P 1'
#
loop_
_entity.id
_entity.type
_entity.pdbx_description
1 polymer ?
#
loop_
_entity_poly.entity_id
_entity_poly.type
_entity_poly.pdbx_seq_one_letter_code
_entity_poly.pdbx_strand_id
1 'polypeptide(L)'
;MKIALLGSKDFDSLEYHLNESLSFLGNFVIHIDIKDAIAVPYKYNYMASKFLKKYDEFLFRKVAKKIIESDPELVICTYRFINPICIRLIKQALPKVKVIHINPDQLTTLEYQQIFASPYDAYFTKDHYMVDFMKNKMGLNTFYLPEAFNPRVHIKPQVDRVELEHKLGIDLLSFGTMYPYRANMVAKLIESNINVSLFGSMDRRFFRDDLKLKFNSEFITGQRKSELVYGSKIIFNNFHYAEIESANVKFFEIGGIGGFQICDYKSSLKEYSSIPVEDFTYKNINEAIDLINFYLDKPLLRHELSLKQYEYFLLNHTYEHRIDQLMRLIY
;
A
#
# COMPACT_ATOMS: atom_id res chain seq x y z
N MET A 1 -16.87 -6.83 -17.21
CA MET A 1 -16.38 -8.20 -16.96
C MET A 1 -16.79 -8.64 -15.55
N LYS A 2 -16.99 -9.94 -15.34
CA LYS A 2 -17.24 -10.56 -14.05
C LYS A 2 -15.93 -11.00 -13.43
N ILE A 3 -15.54 -10.39 -12.30
CA ILE A 3 -14.20 -10.52 -11.72
C ILE A 3 -14.31 -11.09 -10.32
N ALA A 4 -13.63 -12.20 -10.05
CA ALA A 4 -13.45 -12.68 -8.68
C ALA A 4 -12.19 -12.03 -8.08
N LEU A 5 -12.35 -11.24 -7.02
CA LEU A 5 -11.25 -10.64 -6.27
C LEU A 5 -11.08 -11.38 -4.95
N LEU A 6 -9.97 -12.12 -4.81
CA LEU A 6 -9.61 -12.84 -3.59
C LEU A 6 -8.68 -11.97 -2.74
N GLY A 7 -9.22 -11.43 -1.64
CA GLY A 7 -8.64 -10.29 -0.95
C GLY A 7 -9.32 -9.90 0.36
N SER A 8 -8.69 -9.01 1.13
CA SER A 8 -9.28 -8.46 2.36
C SER A 8 -10.43 -7.50 2.05
N LYS A 9 -11.52 -7.60 2.80
CA LYS A 9 -12.62 -6.61 2.73
C LYS A 9 -12.42 -5.41 3.65
N ASP A 10 -11.31 -5.37 4.38
CA ASP A 10 -11.05 -4.30 5.35
C ASP A 10 -10.92 -2.95 4.62
N PHE A 11 -11.56 -1.92 5.15
CA PHE A 11 -11.56 -0.58 4.56
C PHE A 11 -10.13 -0.03 4.45
N ASP A 12 -9.86 0.74 3.39
CA ASP A 12 -8.56 1.39 3.14
C ASP A 12 -7.41 0.38 2.89
N SER A 13 -7.73 -0.85 2.49
CA SER A 13 -6.79 -1.85 1.99
C SER A 13 -6.65 -1.78 0.47
N LEU A 14 -5.57 -2.36 -0.08
CA LEU A 14 -5.41 -2.53 -1.54
C LEU A 14 -6.68 -3.10 -2.17
N GLU A 15 -7.21 -4.16 -1.57
CA GLU A 15 -8.32 -4.93 -2.12
C GLU A 15 -9.64 -4.17 -2.06
N TYR A 16 -9.83 -3.37 -1.00
CA TYR A 16 -10.93 -2.42 -0.96
C TYR A 16 -10.84 -1.43 -2.14
N HIS A 17 -9.66 -0.86 -2.39
CA HIS A 17 -9.49 0.10 -3.48
C HIS A 17 -9.61 -0.54 -4.87
N LEU A 18 -9.10 -1.77 -5.06
CA LEU A 18 -9.27 -2.54 -6.29
C LEU A 18 -10.74 -2.84 -6.53
N ASN A 19 -11.47 -3.33 -5.52
CA ASN A 19 -12.90 -3.61 -5.63
C ASN A 19 -13.69 -2.37 -6.05
N GLU A 20 -13.43 -1.25 -5.37
CA GLU A 20 -14.11 0.02 -5.61
C GLU A 20 -13.80 0.56 -7.02
N SER A 21 -12.53 0.54 -7.44
CA SER A 21 -12.12 1.05 -8.76
C SER A 21 -12.52 0.14 -9.91
N LEU A 22 -12.49 -1.19 -9.74
CA LEU A 22 -13.00 -2.13 -10.74
C LEU A 22 -14.51 -1.95 -10.94
N SER A 23 -15.26 -1.75 -9.85
CA SER A 23 -16.70 -1.48 -9.91
C SER A 23 -17.00 -0.15 -10.59
N PHE A 24 -16.23 0.89 -10.28
CA PHE A 24 -16.33 2.20 -10.95
C PHE A 24 -16.10 2.10 -12.47
N LEU A 25 -15.19 1.24 -12.90
CA LEU A 25 -14.94 0.94 -14.32
C LEU A 25 -16.00 0.03 -14.97
N GLY A 26 -17.14 -0.22 -14.31
CA GLY A 26 -18.26 -0.98 -14.86
C GLY A 26 -18.12 -2.50 -14.79
N ASN A 27 -17.18 -3.02 -14.00
CA ASN A 27 -17.05 -4.47 -13.78
C ASN A 27 -17.96 -4.95 -12.66
N PHE A 28 -18.41 -6.19 -12.77
CA PHE A 28 -19.12 -6.87 -11.69
C PHE A 28 -18.09 -7.61 -10.83
N VAL A 29 -17.82 -7.10 -9.62
CA VAL A 29 -16.79 -7.64 -8.73
C VAL A 29 -17.39 -8.54 -7.66
N ILE A 30 -16.91 -9.78 -7.61
CA ILE A 30 -17.22 -10.76 -6.57
C ILE A 30 -16.04 -10.76 -5.61
N HIS A 31 -16.13 -9.93 -4.57
CA HIS A 31 -15.08 -9.80 -3.56
C HIS A 31 -15.20 -10.93 -2.53
N ILE A 32 -14.18 -11.78 -2.46
CA ILE A 32 -14.10 -12.97 -1.60
C ILE A 32 -12.93 -12.80 -0.62
N ASP A 33 -13.23 -12.84 0.68
CA ASP A 33 -12.26 -12.85 1.77
C ASP A 33 -12.15 -14.29 2.34
N ILE A 34 -11.02 -14.64 2.95
CA ILE A 34 -10.87 -15.88 3.72
C ILE A 34 -11.93 -16.00 4.82
N LYS A 35 -12.38 -14.88 5.39
CA LYS A 35 -13.47 -14.78 6.38
C LYS A 35 -14.81 -15.27 5.81
N ASP A 36 -15.00 -15.24 4.49
CA ASP A 36 -16.20 -15.75 3.85
C ASP A 36 -16.19 -17.29 3.72
N ALA A 37 -15.02 -17.92 3.77
CA ALA A 37 -14.89 -19.36 3.63
C ALA A 37 -15.09 -20.11 4.96
N ILE A 38 -14.79 -19.46 6.08
CA ILE A 38 -14.90 -20.04 7.42
C ILE A 38 -15.30 -18.99 8.48
N ALA A 39 -16.14 -19.37 9.43
CA ALA A 39 -16.53 -18.54 10.57
C ALA A 39 -15.58 -18.74 11.77
N VAL A 40 -14.26 -18.62 11.55
CA VAL A 40 -13.25 -18.75 12.61
C VAL A 40 -12.59 -17.39 12.85
N PRO A 41 -12.43 -16.93 14.10
CA PRO A 41 -11.77 -15.66 14.37
C PRO A 41 -10.35 -15.63 13.78
N TYR A 42 -9.96 -14.48 13.25
CA TYR A 42 -8.73 -14.31 12.47
C TYR A 42 -7.48 -14.91 13.13
N LYS A 43 -7.28 -14.67 14.42
CA LYS A 43 -6.10 -15.15 15.16
C LYS A 43 -5.98 -16.68 15.15
N TYR A 44 -7.09 -17.39 15.36
CA TYR A 44 -7.10 -18.85 15.37
C TYR A 44 -6.96 -19.40 13.96
N ASN A 45 -7.65 -18.79 12.99
CA ASN A 45 -7.52 -19.15 11.58
C ASN A 45 -6.07 -19.02 11.09
N TYR A 46 -5.41 -17.91 11.42
CA TYR A 46 -4.02 -17.64 11.07
C TYR A 46 -3.07 -18.70 11.67
N MET A 47 -3.19 -18.97 12.97
CA MET A 47 -2.35 -19.98 13.63
C MET A 47 -2.60 -21.39 13.05
N ALA A 48 -3.86 -21.78 12.87
CA ALA A 48 -4.19 -23.09 12.30
C ALA A 48 -3.65 -23.23 10.87
N SER A 49 -3.80 -22.20 10.01
CA SER A 49 -3.27 -22.22 8.64
C SER A 49 -1.75 -22.30 8.61
N LYS A 50 -1.06 -21.66 9.57
CA LYS A 50 0.41 -21.64 9.64
C LYS A 50 1.03 -22.95 10.11
N PHE A 51 0.34 -23.70 10.98
CA PHE A 51 0.88 -24.91 11.63
C PHE A 51 0.20 -26.22 11.20
N LEU A 52 -1.02 -26.18 10.68
CA LEU A 52 -1.80 -27.36 10.31
C LEU A 52 -2.02 -27.40 8.80
N LYS A 53 -1.09 -28.03 8.07
CA LYS A 53 -1.15 -28.16 6.59
C LYS A 53 -2.52 -28.63 6.07
N LYS A 54 -3.14 -29.62 6.72
CA LYS A 54 -4.47 -30.14 6.31
C LYS A 54 -5.58 -29.09 6.44
N TYR A 55 -5.49 -28.23 7.46
CA TYR A 55 -6.45 -27.15 7.66
C TYR A 55 -6.27 -26.05 6.61
N ASP A 56 -5.02 -25.66 6.33
CA ASP A 56 -4.70 -24.70 5.27
C ASP A 56 -5.21 -25.18 3.89
N GLU A 57 -4.95 -26.44 3.54
CA GLU A 57 -5.50 -27.04 2.31
C GLU A 57 -7.03 -27.06 2.31
N PHE A 58 -7.67 -27.41 3.43
CA PHE A 58 -9.13 -27.42 3.55
C PHE A 58 -9.73 -26.02 3.35
N LEU A 59 -9.15 -25.00 3.99
CA LEU A 59 -9.56 -23.60 3.84
C LEU A 59 -9.50 -23.17 2.38
N PHE A 60 -8.35 -23.37 1.74
CA PHE A 60 -8.16 -22.92 0.36
C PHE A 60 -8.90 -23.74 -0.69
N ARG A 61 -9.27 -25.00 -0.39
CA ARG A 61 -10.26 -25.76 -1.19
C ARG A 61 -11.64 -25.13 -1.15
N LYS A 62 -12.08 -24.63 0.03
CA LYS A 62 -13.37 -23.91 0.15
C LYS A 62 -13.35 -22.58 -0.59
N VAL A 63 -12.26 -21.84 -0.49
CA VAL A 63 -12.06 -20.59 -1.25
C VAL A 63 -12.13 -20.86 -2.75
N ALA A 64 -11.38 -21.86 -3.25
CA ALA A 64 -11.42 -22.25 -4.65
C ALA A 64 -12.83 -22.61 -5.11
N LYS A 65 -13.58 -23.41 -4.32
CA LYS A 65 -14.98 -23.77 -4.64
C LYS A 65 -15.85 -22.52 -4.80
N LYS A 66 -15.76 -21.55 -3.89
CA LYS A 66 -16.51 -20.28 -3.98
C LYS A 66 -16.15 -19.48 -5.24
N ILE A 67 -14.88 -19.40 -5.59
CA ILE A 67 -14.43 -18.71 -6.81
C ILE A 67 -14.98 -19.43 -8.05
N ILE A 68 -14.92 -20.76 -8.08
CA ILE A 68 -15.41 -21.57 -9.21
C ILE A 68 -16.92 -21.41 -9.38
N GLU A 69 -17.69 -21.54 -8.29
CA GLU A 69 -19.15 -21.36 -8.29
C GLU A 69 -19.58 -19.95 -8.70
N SER A 70 -18.68 -18.98 -8.51
CA SER A 70 -18.93 -17.61 -8.94
C SER A 70 -18.83 -17.40 -10.44
N ASP A 71 -18.36 -18.38 -11.23
CA ASP A 71 -18.23 -18.33 -12.69
C ASP A 71 -17.63 -16.99 -13.21
N PRO A 72 -16.37 -16.69 -12.87
CA PRO A 72 -15.70 -15.43 -13.24
C PRO A 72 -15.04 -15.50 -14.61
N GLU A 73 -14.84 -14.34 -15.22
CA GLU A 73 -14.07 -14.15 -16.47
C GLU A 73 -12.59 -13.80 -16.19
N LEU A 74 -12.29 -13.32 -14.98
CA LEU A 74 -10.95 -13.04 -14.47
C LEU A 74 -10.90 -13.32 -12.96
N VAL A 75 -9.82 -13.93 -12.47
CA VAL A 75 -9.54 -14.08 -11.04
C VAL A 75 -8.31 -13.26 -10.65
N ILE A 76 -8.49 -12.34 -9.72
CA ILE A 76 -7.42 -11.51 -9.14
C ILE A 76 -7.15 -11.96 -7.71
N CYS A 77 -5.93 -12.36 -7.41
CA CYS A 77 -5.48 -12.77 -6.08
C CYS A 77 -4.50 -11.76 -5.50
N THR A 78 -4.67 -11.37 -4.24
CA THR A 78 -3.75 -10.40 -3.58
C THR A 78 -3.03 -10.98 -2.38
N TYR A 79 -3.63 -11.94 -1.67
CA TYR A 79 -2.99 -12.59 -0.53
C TYR A 79 -1.71 -13.35 -0.96
N ARG A 80 -0.59 -13.09 -0.27
CA ARG A 80 0.68 -13.78 -0.50
C ARG A 80 0.71 -15.23 -0.02
N PHE A 81 -0.17 -15.56 0.93
CA PHE A 81 -0.22 -16.85 1.61
C PHE A 81 -1.23 -17.82 1.01
N ILE A 82 -1.77 -17.56 -0.18
CA ILE A 82 -2.72 -18.46 -0.84
C ILE A 82 -2.08 -19.82 -1.08
N ASN A 83 -2.67 -20.88 -0.52
CA ASN A 83 -2.16 -22.22 -0.75
C ASN A 83 -2.24 -22.57 -2.25
N PRO A 84 -1.18 -23.13 -2.87
CA PRO A 84 -1.16 -23.48 -4.30
C PRO A 84 -2.31 -24.39 -4.75
N ILE A 85 -2.90 -25.15 -3.83
CA ILE A 85 -4.07 -25.97 -4.11
C ILE A 85 -5.27 -25.15 -4.59
N CYS A 86 -5.43 -23.92 -4.08
CA CYS A 86 -6.49 -23.01 -4.50
C CYS A 86 -6.40 -22.76 -6.01
N ILE A 87 -5.22 -22.29 -6.43
CA ILE A 87 -4.96 -21.88 -7.81
C ILE A 87 -5.02 -23.07 -8.75
N ARG A 88 -4.48 -24.23 -8.36
CA ARG A 88 -4.60 -25.47 -9.15
C ARG A 88 -6.05 -25.87 -9.39
N LEU A 89 -6.90 -25.83 -8.37
CA LEU A 89 -8.31 -26.20 -8.50
C LEU A 89 -9.09 -25.23 -9.39
N ILE A 90 -8.84 -23.91 -9.24
CA ILE A 90 -9.46 -22.89 -10.08
C ILE A 90 -9.08 -23.11 -11.55
N LYS A 91 -7.79 -23.29 -11.85
CA LYS A 91 -7.33 -23.51 -13.24
C LYS A 91 -7.82 -24.82 -13.84
N GLN A 92 -7.96 -25.87 -13.04
CA GLN A 92 -8.53 -27.15 -13.50
C GLN A 92 -10.01 -27.02 -13.86
N ALA A 93 -10.79 -26.29 -13.05
CA ALA A 93 -12.22 -26.11 -13.27
C ALA A 93 -12.52 -25.06 -14.36
N LEU A 94 -11.67 -24.03 -14.48
CA LEU A 94 -11.85 -22.88 -15.36
C LEU A 94 -10.62 -22.66 -16.26
N PRO A 95 -10.30 -23.59 -17.18
CA PRO A 95 -9.03 -23.60 -17.91
C PRO A 95 -8.82 -22.41 -18.86
N LYS A 96 -9.88 -21.67 -19.18
CA LYS A 96 -9.82 -20.48 -20.06
C LYS A 96 -9.75 -19.15 -19.28
N VAL A 97 -9.96 -19.19 -17.96
CA VAL A 97 -10.00 -18.01 -17.11
C VAL A 97 -8.58 -17.71 -16.61
N LYS A 98 -8.12 -16.47 -16.81
CA LYS A 98 -6.82 -16.04 -16.30
C LYS A 98 -6.90 -15.90 -14.78
N VAL A 99 -5.91 -16.45 -14.08
CA VAL A 99 -5.74 -16.33 -12.63
C VAL A 99 -4.44 -15.59 -12.37
N ILE A 100 -4.54 -14.34 -11.90
CA ILE A 100 -3.39 -13.45 -11.73
C ILE A 100 -3.14 -13.14 -10.25
N HIS A 101 -1.91 -12.77 -9.92
CA HIS A 101 -1.55 -12.31 -8.58
C HIS A 101 -1.05 -10.86 -8.61
N ILE A 102 -1.55 -10.02 -7.69
CA ILE A 102 -1.04 -8.66 -7.44
C ILE A 102 -0.43 -8.64 -6.05
N ASN A 103 0.88 -8.40 -5.96
CA ASN A 103 1.60 -8.30 -4.70
C ASN A 103 2.01 -6.84 -4.39
N PRO A 104 1.31 -6.15 -3.48
CA PRO A 104 1.64 -4.77 -3.07
C PRO A 104 2.75 -4.70 -2.02
N ASP A 105 3.15 -5.83 -1.44
CA ASP A 105 3.97 -5.79 -0.22
C ASP A 105 5.47 -5.88 -0.49
N GLN A 106 6.21 -5.28 0.44
CA GLN A 106 7.66 -5.37 0.56
C GLN A 106 8.17 -6.83 0.72
N LEU A 107 9.46 -7.05 0.41
CA LEU A 107 10.05 -8.38 0.22
C LEU A 107 10.05 -9.32 1.43
N THR A 108 10.09 -8.84 2.68
CA THR A 108 10.16 -9.71 3.88
C THR A 108 8.86 -10.41 4.22
N THR A 109 7.86 -10.21 3.37
CA THR A 109 6.48 -10.53 3.64
C THR A 109 6.05 -11.81 2.91
N LEU A 110 6.89 -12.45 2.10
CA LEU A 110 6.51 -13.58 1.25
C LEU A 110 6.15 -14.92 1.96
N GLU A 111 6.02 -14.96 3.29
CA GLU A 111 5.63 -16.15 4.09
C GLU A 111 6.41 -17.42 3.69
N TYR A 112 5.72 -18.53 3.38
CA TYR A 112 6.33 -19.79 2.89
C TYR A 112 6.56 -19.78 1.37
N GLN A 113 6.54 -18.60 0.74
CA GLN A 113 6.75 -18.41 -0.68
C GLN A 113 5.71 -19.13 -1.55
N GLN A 114 4.47 -19.26 -1.04
CA GLN A 114 3.37 -19.93 -1.76
C GLN A 114 3.07 -19.28 -3.10
N ILE A 115 3.30 -17.97 -3.22
CA ILE A 115 3.20 -17.21 -4.46
C ILE A 115 4.04 -17.83 -5.59
N PHE A 116 5.28 -18.26 -5.29
CA PHE A 116 6.18 -18.87 -6.27
C PHE A 116 5.83 -20.32 -6.60
N ALA A 117 5.17 -21.03 -5.66
CA ALA A 117 4.72 -22.40 -5.87
C ALA A 117 3.37 -22.52 -6.59
N SER A 118 2.67 -21.39 -6.78
CA SER A 118 1.33 -21.34 -7.35
C SER A 118 1.37 -21.03 -8.85
N PRO A 119 0.63 -21.75 -9.71
CA PRO A 119 0.73 -21.60 -11.17
C PRO A 119 -0.14 -20.45 -11.71
N TYR A 120 0.11 -19.20 -11.30
CA TYR A 120 -0.61 -18.03 -11.82
C TYR A 120 -0.28 -17.79 -13.31
N ASP A 121 -1.20 -17.18 -14.05
CA ASP A 121 -1.01 -16.80 -15.46
C ASP A 121 -0.17 -15.53 -15.61
N ALA A 122 -0.22 -14.64 -14.62
CA ALA A 122 0.60 -13.44 -14.54
C ALA A 122 0.81 -13.02 -13.08
N TYR A 123 1.97 -12.42 -12.82
CA TYR A 123 2.35 -11.87 -11.51
C TYR A 123 2.61 -10.39 -11.64
N PHE A 124 2.07 -9.60 -10.72
CA PHE A 124 2.26 -8.16 -10.66
C PHE A 124 2.95 -7.79 -9.34
N THR A 125 4.03 -7.03 -9.43
CA THR A 125 4.76 -6.55 -8.25
C THR A 125 5.30 -5.14 -8.49
N LYS A 126 5.37 -4.36 -7.41
CA LYS A 126 5.72 -2.94 -7.44
C LYS A 126 7.21 -2.64 -7.40
N ASP A 127 8.07 -3.64 -7.24
CA ASP A 127 9.51 -3.47 -7.05
C ASP A 127 10.29 -4.02 -8.24
N HIS A 128 11.04 -3.16 -8.92
CA HIS A 128 11.84 -3.53 -10.11
C HIS A 128 12.82 -4.67 -9.80
N TYR A 129 13.39 -4.69 -8.58
CA TYR A 129 14.23 -5.80 -8.13
C TYR A 129 13.47 -7.14 -8.12
N MET A 130 12.21 -7.14 -7.66
CA MET A 130 11.39 -8.34 -7.63
C MET A 130 10.94 -8.75 -9.04
N VAL A 131 10.63 -7.78 -9.91
CA VAL A 131 10.31 -8.05 -11.32
C VAL A 131 11.47 -8.76 -12.00
N ASP A 132 12.70 -8.25 -11.87
CA ASP A 132 13.90 -8.90 -12.42
C ASP A 132 14.08 -10.31 -11.86
N PHE A 133 13.99 -10.47 -10.54
CA PHE A 133 14.14 -11.78 -9.89
C PHE A 133 13.12 -12.80 -10.41
N MET A 134 11.83 -12.46 -10.38
CA MET A 134 10.76 -13.39 -10.78
C MET A 134 10.80 -13.67 -12.28
N LYS A 135 11.08 -12.67 -13.11
CA LYS A 135 11.07 -12.81 -14.57
C LYS A 135 12.33 -13.49 -15.08
N ASN A 136 13.50 -12.93 -14.78
CA ASN A 136 14.77 -13.32 -15.41
C ASN A 136 15.46 -14.49 -14.69
N LYS A 137 15.21 -14.69 -13.38
CA LYS A 137 15.83 -15.80 -12.62
C LYS A 137 14.90 -16.98 -12.43
N MET A 138 13.60 -16.75 -12.23
CA MET A 138 12.61 -17.82 -12.04
C MET A 138 11.83 -18.19 -13.30
N GLY A 139 11.86 -17.36 -14.34
CA GLY A 139 11.11 -17.62 -15.58
C GLY A 139 9.59 -17.42 -15.44
N LEU A 140 9.14 -16.61 -14.48
CA LEU A 140 7.71 -16.32 -14.29
C LEU A 140 7.25 -15.21 -15.24
N ASN A 141 5.97 -15.26 -15.63
CA ASN A 141 5.32 -14.20 -16.41
C ASN A 141 5.01 -12.99 -15.50
N THR A 142 6.04 -12.22 -15.18
CA THR A 142 5.97 -11.13 -14.21
C THR A 142 6.01 -9.76 -14.87
N PHE A 143 5.17 -8.87 -14.36
CA PHE A 143 5.05 -7.49 -14.79
C PHE A 143 5.23 -6.53 -13.62
N TYR A 144 5.80 -5.39 -13.95
CA TYR A 144 5.90 -4.26 -13.05
C TYR A 144 4.54 -3.55 -12.93
N LEU A 145 4.06 -3.36 -11.70
CA LEU A 145 2.85 -2.59 -11.40
C LEU A 145 3.05 -1.80 -10.10
N PRO A 146 3.30 -0.48 -10.18
CA PRO A 146 3.47 0.33 -8.99
C PRO A 146 2.15 0.49 -8.24
N GLU A 147 2.25 0.96 -7.00
CA GLU A 147 1.09 1.33 -6.20
C GLU A 147 0.33 2.51 -6.82
N ALA A 148 -0.82 2.80 -6.22
CA ALA A 148 -1.70 3.88 -6.61
C ALA A 148 -2.52 4.38 -5.42
N PHE A 149 -3.23 5.49 -5.62
CA PHE A 149 -4.23 5.97 -4.68
C PHE A 149 -5.63 5.86 -5.28
N ASN A 150 -6.64 5.81 -4.42
CA ASN A 150 -8.04 5.85 -4.83
C ASN A 150 -8.58 7.29 -4.65
N PRO A 151 -8.90 8.02 -5.72
CA PRO A 151 -9.37 9.41 -5.64
C PRO A 151 -10.75 9.55 -4.98
N ARG A 152 -11.52 8.46 -4.85
CA ARG A 152 -12.83 8.44 -4.17
C ARG A 152 -12.73 8.16 -2.67
N VAL A 153 -11.56 7.74 -2.17
CA VAL A 153 -11.30 7.51 -0.73
C VAL A 153 -10.32 8.55 -0.18
N HIS A 154 -9.26 8.83 -0.93
CA HIS A 154 -8.19 9.77 -0.59
C HIS A 154 -8.50 11.16 -1.12
N ILE A 155 -9.62 11.72 -0.68
CA ILE A 155 -10.18 12.96 -1.21
C ILE A 155 -9.40 14.16 -0.66
N LYS A 156 -8.83 14.98 -1.54
CA LYS A 156 -8.26 16.28 -1.18
C LYS A 156 -9.36 17.16 -0.53
N PRO A 157 -9.17 17.61 0.73
CA PRO A 157 -10.12 18.48 1.41
C PRO A 157 -10.41 19.78 0.62
N GLN A 158 -11.68 20.17 0.57
CA GLN A 158 -12.14 21.41 -0.08
C GLN A 158 -12.21 22.56 0.93
N VAL A 159 -11.07 22.86 1.56
CA VAL A 159 -10.91 23.93 2.55
C VAL A 159 -9.64 24.72 2.28
N ASP A 160 -9.55 25.93 2.82
CA ASP A 160 -8.31 26.69 2.76
C ASP A 160 -7.19 25.94 3.50
N ARG A 161 -6.05 25.79 2.82
CA ARG A 161 -4.93 25.00 3.36
C ARG A 161 -4.27 25.70 4.54
N VAL A 162 -4.16 27.03 4.50
CA VAL A 162 -3.53 27.81 5.58
C VAL A 162 -4.38 27.71 6.83
N GLU A 163 -5.70 27.88 6.71
CA GLU A 163 -6.64 27.69 7.81
C GLU A 163 -6.54 26.28 8.40
N LEU A 164 -6.48 25.24 7.56
CA LEU A 164 -6.37 23.86 8.04
C LEU A 164 -5.02 23.59 8.73
N GLU A 165 -3.91 24.09 8.19
CA GLU A 165 -2.59 24.00 8.83
C GLU A 165 -2.58 24.67 10.21
N HIS A 166 -3.21 25.85 10.33
CA HIS A 166 -3.37 26.54 11.62
C HIS A 166 -4.26 25.77 12.60
N LYS A 167 -5.40 25.24 12.12
CA LYS A 167 -6.35 24.45 12.93
C LYS A 167 -5.70 23.20 13.51
N LEU A 168 -4.93 22.47 12.70
CA LEU A 168 -4.29 21.24 13.14
C LEU A 168 -3.01 21.49 13.94
N GLY A 169 -2.23 22.52 13.59
CA GLY A 169 -0.99 22.85 14.30
C GLY A 169 0.09 21.75 14.21
N ILE A 170 0.09 20.96 13.13
CA ILE A 170 1.02 19.84 12.94
C ILE A 170 2.18 20.27 12.04
N ASP A 171 3.37 20.39 12.63
CA ASP A 171 4.59 20.71 11.90
C ASP A 171 5.09 19.51 11.08
N LEU A 172 5.21 18.35 11.72
CA LEU A 172 5.58 17.10 11.06
C LEU A 172 4.63 15.96 11.43
N LEU A 173 3.98 15.36 10.44
CA LEU A 173 3.16 14.17 10.60
C LEU A 173 3.96 12.91 10.26
N SER A 174 3.96 11.92 11.14
CA SER A 174 4.40 10.56 10.80
C SER A 174 3.31 9.56 11.17
N PHE A 175 2.89 8.72 10.23
CA PHE A 175 1.81 7.78 10.45
C PHE A 175 2.10 6.36 9.96
N GLY A 176 1.44 5.41 10.63
CA GLY A 176 1.52 3.96 10.39
C GLY A 176 2.03 3.20 11.62
N THR A 177 2.42 1.94 11.43
CA THR A 177 2.95 1.12 12.52
C THR A 177 4.35 1.60 12.94
N MET A 178 4.56 1.95 14.20
CA MET A 178 5.86 2.38 14.73
C MET A 178 6.76 1.19 15.05
N TYR A 179 7.21 0.49 14.01
CA TYR A 179 8.25 -0.53 14.12
C TYR A 179 9.55 0.05 14.71
N PRO A 180 10.41 -0.75 15.36
CA PRO A 180 11.62 -0.25 16.01
C PRO A 180 12.51 0.64 15.14
N TYR A 181 12.71 0.31 13.86
CA TYR A 181 13.50 1.14 12.96
C TYR A 181 12.86 2.52 12.71
N ARG A 182 11.54 2.56 12.49
CA ARG A 182 10.78 3.81 12.28
C ARG A 182 10.76 4.64 13.56
N ALA A 183 10.56 4.01 14.71
CA ALA A 183 10.61 4.67 16.01
C ALA A 183 11.98 5.31 16.25
N ASN A 184 13.08 4.63 15.90
CA ASN A 184 14.42 5.20 16.01
C ASN A 184 14.65 6.39 15.07
N MET A 185 14.14 6.34 13.83
CA MET A 185 14.22 7.48 12.90
C MET A 185 13.43 8.68 13.44
N VAL A 186 12.19 8.47 13.88
CA VAL A 186 11.35 9.51 14.48
C VAL A 186 11.99 10.12 15.73
N ALA A 187 12.60 9.29 16.59
CA ALA A 187 13.30 9.77 17.78
C ALA A 187 14.42 10.76 17.41
N LYS A 188 15.18 10.51 16.33
CA LYS A 188 16.21 11.44 15.85
C LYS A 188 15.66 12.80 15.41
N LEU A 189 14.44 12.82 14.83
CA LEU A 189 13.77 14.06 14.46
C LEU A 189 13.36 14.86 15.72
N ILE A 190 12.83 14.17 16.73
CA ILE A 190 12.45 14.79 18.02
C ILE A 190 13.67 15.29 18.77
N GLU A 191 14.75 14.51 18.84
CA GLU A 191 16.05 14.90 19.42
C GLU A 191 16.61 16.17 18.74
N SER A 192 16.23 16.43 17.49
CA SER A 192 16.59 17.62 16.71
C SER A 192 15.59 18.77 16.86
N ASN A 193 14.75 18.75 17.89
CA ASN A 193 13.72 19.75 18.20
C ASN A 193 12.61 19.91 17.15
N ILE A 194 12.36 18.90 16.32
CA ILE A 194 11.23 18.92 15.39
C ILE A 194 9.96 18.45 16.12
N ASN A 195 8.88 19.22 16.03
CA ASN A 195 7.61 18.88 16.65
C ASN A 195 6.84 17.84 15.80
N VAL A 196 6.95 16.56 16.20
CA VAL A 196 6.33 15.45 15.48
C VAL A 196 5.01 15.03 16.12
N SER A 197 3.97 14.88 15.29
CA SER A 197 2.72 14.22 15.64
C SER A 197 2.69 12.81 15.06
N LEU A 198 2.44 11.81 15.91
CA LEU A 198 2.41 10.40 15.52
C LEU A 198 0.99 9.87 15.51
N PHE A 199 0.63 9.12 14.46
CA PHE A 199 -0.66 8.43 14.32
C PHE A 199 -0.46 6.97 13.88
N GLY A 200 -1.37 6.08 14.27
CA GLY A 200 -1.34 4.67 13.85
C GLY A 200 -1.23 3.68 15.01
N SER A 201 -0.31 2.71 14.92
CA SER A 201 -0.13 1.68 15.96
C SER A 201 1.28 1.70 16.53
N MET A 202 1.40 1.72 17.86
CA MET A 202 2.69 1.48 18.52
C MET A 202 3.06 0.00 18.46
N ASP A 203 4.37 -0.29 18.32
CA ASP A 203 4.87 -1.63 18.62
C ASP A 203 4.49 -1.99 20.06
N ARG A 204 4.07 -3.22 20.33
CA ARG A 204 3.64 -3.65 21.68
C ARG A 204 4.76 -4.30 22.48
N ARG A 205 5.87 -4.66 21.84
CA ARG A 205 6.96 -5.45 22.40
C ARG A 205 8.25 -4.64 22.59
N PHE A 206 8.57 -3.78 21.62
CA PHE A 206 9.80 -2.99 21.58
C PHE A 206 9.46 -1.50 21.45
N PHE A 207 8.47 -1.04 22.20
CA PHE A 207 8.08 0.36 22.19
C PHE A 207 9.10 1.22 22.92
N ARG A 208 9.19 2.51 22.52
CA ARG A 208 10.00 3.49 23.23
C ARG A 208 9.11 4.44 24.03
N ASP A 209 9.42 4.62 25.31
CA ASP A 209 8.64 5.47 26.23
C ASP A 209 8.68 6.96 25.85
N ASP A 210 9.80 7.43 25.31
CA ASP A 210 10.01 8.82 24.89
C ASP A 210 9.04 9.28 23.77
N LEU A 211 8.53 8.34 22.96
CA LEU A 211 7.57 8.62 21.90
C LEU A 211 6.11 8.63 22.38
N LYS A 212 5.83 8.13 23.59
CA LYS A 212 4.47 7.89 24.07
C LYS A 212 3.62 9.17 24.13
N LEU A 213 4.22 10.28 24.55
CA LEU A 213 3.53 11.58 24.67
C LEU A 213 3.23 12.24 23.32
N LYS A 214 3.89 11.80 22.24
CA LYS A 214 3.67 12.31 20.88
C LYS A 214 2.68 11.47 20.08
N PHE A 215 2.21 10.37 20.67
CA PHE A 215 1.37 9.39 20.01
C PHE A 215 -0.12 9.69 20.18
N ASN A 216 -0.76 10.05 19.08
CA ASN A 216 -2.21 10.09 18.99
C ASN A 216 -2.71 8.66 18.81
N SER A 217 -3.49 8.15 19.76
CA SER A 217 -4.03 6.77 19.74
C SER A 217 -5.20 6.62 18.77
N GLU A 218 -5.07 7.23 17.59
CA GLU A 218 -6.06 7.29 16.55
C GLU A 218 -5.58 6.48 15.34
N PHE A 219 -6.41 5.54 14.90
CA PHE A 219 -6.22 4.83 13.64
C PHE A 219 -6.87 5.66 12.53
N ILE A 220 -6.07 6.21 11.63
CA ILE A 220 -6.51 7.17 10.62
C ILE A 220 -6.79 6.48 9.28
N THR A 221 -7.97 6.71 8.72
CA THR A 221 -8.39 6.20 7.39
C THR A 221 -9.30 7.21 6.69
N GLY A 222 -9.50 7.06 5.38
CA GLY A 222 -10.48 7.82 4.60
C GLY A 222 -10.37 9.35 4.75
N GLN A 223 -11.49 10.01 5.04
CA GLN A 223 -11.57 11.48 5.16
C GLN A 223 -10.65 12.03 6.26
N ARG A 224 -10.54 11.33 7.39
CA ARG A 224 -9.71 11.78 8.51
C ARG A 224 -8.21 11.68 8.20
N LYS A 225 -7.80 10.61 7.50
CA LYS A 225 -6.45 10.51 6.92
C LYS A 225 -6.19 11.68 5.97
N SER A 226 -7.16 11.99 5.11
CA SER A 226 -7.04 13.08 4.13
C SER A 226 -6.94 14.47 4.78
N GLU A 227 -7.72 14.75 5.83
CA GLU A 227 -7.63 16.00 6.60
C GLU A 227 -6.24 16.17 7.23
N LEU A 228 -5.72 15.13 7.91
CA LEU A 228 -4.42 15.17 8.55
C LEU A 228 -3.28 15.30 7.55
N VAL A 229 -3.32 14.55 6.45
CA VAL A 229 -2.29 14.60 5.41
C VAL A 229 -2.29 15.96 4.71
N TYR A 230 -3.46 16.50 4.34
CA TYR A 230 -3.53 17.78 3.64
C TYR A 230 -3.19 18.97 4.56
N GLY A 231 -3.58 18.90 5.82
CA GLY A 231 -3.41 19.99 6.80
C GLY A 231 -2.15 19.91 7.65
N SER A 232 -1.29 18.90 7.49
CA SER A 232 0.03 18.89 8.12
C SER A 232 1.02 19.64 7.23
N LYS A 233 1.93 20.43 7.83
CA LYS A 233 2.92 21.19 7.05
C LYS A 233 3.81 20.25 6.23
N ILE A 234 4.29 19.17 6.85
CA ILE A 234 5.16 18.16 6.25
C ILE A 234 4.74 16.76 6.70
N ILE A 235 4.75 15.78 5.79
CA ILE A 235 4.56 14.36 6.10
C ILE A 235 5.89 13.64 5.99
N PHE A 236 6.37 13.07 7.09
CA PHE A 236 7.54 12.19 7.09
C PHE A 236 7.14 10.78 6.66
N ASN A 237 7.49 10.42 5.42
CA ASN A 237 7.18 9.13 4.84
C ASN A 237 8.45 8.28 4.69
N ASN A 238 8.87 7.62 5.77
CA ASN A 238 9.93 6.63 5.69
C ASN A 238 9.42 5.30 5.11
N PHE A 239 10.15 4.77 4.13
CA PHE A 239 9.89 3.49 3.50
C PHE A 239 10.28 2.33 4.41
N HIS A 240 9.72 1.15 4.14
CA HIS A 240 10.22 -0.06 4.79
C HIS A 240 11.62 -0.37 4.22
N TYR A 241 12.55 -0.86 5.04
CA TYR A 241 13.93 -1.14 4.59
C TYR A 241 14.01 -2.20 3.47
N ALA A 242 12.92 -2.94 3.26
CA ALA A 242 12.77 -3.95 2.23
C ALA A 242 11.94 -3.46 1.02
N GLU A 243 11.73 -2.14 0.90
CA GLU A 243 11.43 -1.50 -0.38
C GLU A 243 12.78 -1.26 -1.06
N ILE A 244 13.16 -2.08 -2.05
CA ILE A 244 14.51 -2.03 -2.63
C ILE A 244 14.54 -0.99 -3.75
N GLU A 245 13.70 -1.18 -4.78
CA GLU A 245 13.53 -0.26 -5.91
C GLU A 245 12.07 0.17 -6.09
N SER A 246 11.33 0.29 -4.99
CA SER A 246 9.93 0.74 -4.99
C SER A 246 9.63 1.79 -3.93
N ALA A 247 8.42 2.37 -4.04
CA ALA A 247 7.82 3.22 -3.02
C ALA A 247 6.68 2.47 -2.31
N ASN A 248 6.33 2.90 -1.10
CA ASN A 248 5.18 2.37 -0.36
C ASN A 248 3.86 3.00 -0.86
N VAL A 249 2.72 2.39 -0.53
CA VAL A 249 1.39 2.96 -0.87
C VAL A 249 1.19 4.38 -0.34
N LYS A 250 1.73 4.69 0.85
CA LYS A 250 1.63 6.04 1.46
C LYS A 250 2.20 7.12 0.54
N PHE A 251 3.26 6.84 -0.20
CA PHE A 251 3.82 7.78 -1.17
C PHE A 251 2.76 8.24 -2.17
N PHE A 252 1.93 7.30 -2.63
CA PHE A 252 0.85 7.55 -3.57
C PHE A 252 -0.37 8.20 -2.93
N GLU A 253 -0.75 7.77 -1.74
CA GLU A 253 -1.84 8.40 -1.00
C GLU A 253 -1.53 9.85 -0.66
N ILE A 254 -0.32 10.16 -0.17
CA ILE A 254 0.06 11.53 0.19
C ILE A 254 0.07 12.43 -1.04
N GLY A 255 0.66 11.95 -2.15
CA GLY A 255 0.61 12.67 -3.42
C GLY A 255 -0.82 12.88 -3.90
N GLY A 256 -1.65 11.84 -3.88
CA GLY A 256 -3.05 11.88 -4.30
C GLY A 256 -3.99 12.69 -3.41
N ILE A 257 -3.63 12.95 -2.15
CA ILE A 257 -4.36 13.86 -1.24
C ILE A 257 -3.87 15.31 -1.41
N GLY A 258 -2.64 15.51 -1.89
CA GLY A 258 -1.99 16.82 -1.98
C GLY A 258 -1.25 17.25 -0.72
N GLY A 259 -0.78 16.29 0.08
CA GLY A 259 0.14 16.56 1.18
C GLY A 259 1.57 16.80 0.68
N PHE A 260 2.36 17.56 1.43
CA PHE A 260 3.80 17.75 1.14
C PHE A 260 4.62 16.72 1.93
N GLN A 261 5.22 15.74 1.24
CA GLN A 261 5.99 14.67 1.88
C GLN A 261 7.49 14.86 1.79
N ILE A 262 8.20 14.33 2.78
CA ILE A 262 9.63 14.06 2.73
C ILE A 262 9.84 12.56 2.92
N CYS A 263 10.53 11.89 1.99
CA CYS A 263 10.68 10.43 1.99
C CYS A 263 12.10 9.95 1.64
N ASP A 264 12.36 8.65 1.77
CA ASP A 264 13.64 8.07 1.36
C ASP A 264 13.88 8.28 -0.15
N TYR A 265 15.13 8.52 -0.51
CA TYR A 265 15.54 8.54 -1.91
C TYR A 265 15.50 7.13 -2.51
N LYS A 266 14.78 6.98 -3.61
CA LYS A 266 14.86 5.83 -4.53
C LYS A 266 14.94 6.34 -5.96
N SER A 267 15.78 5.69 -6.78
CA SER A 267 15.90 6.03 -8.21
C SER A 267 14.56 5.92 -8.95
N SER A 268 13.74 4.93 -8.60
CA SER A 268 12.41 4.71 -9.19
C SER A 268 11.40 5.82 -8.89
N LEU A 269 11.65 6.72 -7.93
CA LEU A 269 10.76 7.87 -7.70
C LEU A 269 10.71 8.83 -8.90
N LYS A 270 11.72 8.81 -9.78
CA LYS A 270 11.71 9.57 -11.02
C LYS A 270 10.60 9.13 -11.98
N GLU A 271 10.13 7.89 -11.85
CA GLU A 271 9.00 7.37 -12.63
C GLU A 271 7.65 7.85 -12.10
N TYR A 272 7.60 8.28 -10.83
CA TYR A 272 6.35 8.63 -10.15
C TYR A 272 6.17 10.14 -9.95
N SER A 273 7.24 10.93 -10.05
CA SER A 273 7.24 12.32 -9.61
C SER A 273 7.23 13.31 -10.77
N SER A 274 6.48 14.41 -10.62
CA SER A 274 6.54 15.58 -11.51
C SER A 274 7.50 16.67 -11.02
N ILE A 275 7.95 16.56 -9.77
CA ILE A 275 8.95 17.44 -9.15
C ILE A 275 10.30 16.72 -9.04
N PRO A 276 11.44 17.45 -9.09
CA PRO A 276 12.76 16.87 -8.86
C PRO A 276 12.80 16.05 -7.58
N VAL A 277 13.31 14.83 -7.64
CA VAL A 277 13.28 13.90 -6.49
C VAL A 277 14.12 14.42 -5.34
N GLU A 278 15.17 15.18 -5.63
CA GLU A 278 16.05 15.82 -4.67
C GLU A 278 15.33 16.86 -3.80
N ASP A 279 14.21 17.41 -4.26
CA ASP A 279 13.47 18.45 -3.52
C ASP A 279 12.69 17.88 -2.33
N PHE A 280 12.44 16.58 -2.30
CA PHE A 280 11.61 15.94 -1.26
C PHE A 280 12.19 14.62 -0.72
N THR A 281 13.41 14.25 -1.12
CA THR A 281 14.02 12.99 -0.70
C THR A 281 15.29 13.16 0.11
N TYR A 282 15.58 12.19 0.97
CA TYR A 282 16.81 12.12 1.75
C TYR A 282 17.49 10.76 1.60
N LYS A 283 18.82 10.73 1.73
CA LYS A 283 19.63 9.50 1.74
C LYS A 283 20.06 9.08 3.13
N ASN A 284 19.99 10.00 4.10
CA ASN A 284 20.28 9.73 5.50
C ASN A 284 19.43 10.64 6.41
N ILE A 285 19.42 10.33 7.72
CA ILE A 285 18.56 11.03 8.68
C ILE A 285 18.93 12.51 8.88
N ASN A 286 20.21 12.88 8.72
CA ASN A 286 20.64 14.28 8.86
C ASN A 286 20.12 15.11 7.68
N GLU A 287 20.22 14.58 6.46
CA GLU A 287 19.59 15.20 5.27
C GLU A 287 18.07 15.36 5.46
N ALA A 288 17.40 14.38 6.08
CA ALA A 288 15.97 14.49 6.38
C ALA A 288 15.69 15.65 7.34
N ILE A 289 16.48 15.79 8.41
CA ILE A 289 16.36 16.88 9.39
C ILE A 289 16.59 18.23 8.72
N ASP A 290 17.64 18.36 7.92
CA ASP A 290 17.96 19.59 7.19
C ASP A 290 16.84 19.99 6.23
N LEU A 291 16.30 19.02 5.49
CA LEU A 291 15.20 19.23 4.54
C LEU A 291 13.91 19.63 5.26
N ILE A 292 13.58 18.96 6.36
CA ILE A 292 12.42 19.31 7.19
C ILE A 292 12.54 20.75 7.69
N ASN A 293 13.66 21.10 8.32
CA ASN A 293 13.90 22.46 8.83
C ASN A 293 13.85 23.50 7.72
N PHE A 294 14.43 23.20 6.55
CA PHE A 294 14.37 24.08 5.39
C PHE A 294 12.92 24.36 4.97
N TYR A 295 12.07 23.33 4.94
CA TYR A 295 10.70 23.48 4.46
C TYR A 295 9.73 24.01 5.50
N LEU A 296 9.96 23.87 6.80
CA LEU A 296 9.02 24.33 7.85
C LEU A 296 8.62 25.81 7.69
N ASP A 297 9.58 26.66 7.33
CA ASP A 297 9.38 28.11 7.15
C ASP A 297 9.05 28.53 5.70
N LYS A 298 8.73 27.58 4.80
CA LYS A 298 8.41 27.84 3.39
C LYS A 298 7.00 27.38 2.98
N PRO A 299 5.92 27.93 3.56
CA PRO A 299 4.55 27.48 3.28
C PRO A 299 4.20 27.53 1.79
N LEU A 300 4.50 28.64 1.13
CA LEU A 300 4.20 28.82 -0.30
C LEU A 300 4.87 27.75 -1.16
N LEU A 301 6.16 27.46 -0.92
CA LEU A 301 6.90 26.46 -1.67
C LEU A 301 6.35 25.05 -1.42
N ARG A 302 6.04 24.70 -0.17
CA ARG A 302 5.42 23.40 0.15
C ARG A 302 4.08 23.23 -0.57
N HIS A 303 3.27 24.29 -0.60
CA HIS A 303 1.95 24.29 -1.23
C HIS A 303 2.05 24.13 -2.74
N GLU A 304 2.96 24.88 -3.38
CA GLU A 304 3.24 24.78 -4.81
C GLU A 304 3.69 23.37 -5.21
N LEU A 305 4.70 22.82 -4.52
CA LEU A 305 5.26 21.51 -4.83
C LEU A 305 4.22 20.39 -4.66
N SER A 306 3.47 20.40 -3.55
CA SER A 306 2.46 19.37 -3.31
C SER A 306 1.22 19.52 -4.20
N LEU A 307 0.86 20.72 -4.65
CA LEU A 307 -0.19 20.91 -5.66
C LEU A 307 0.23 20.34 -7.02
N LYS A 308 1.44 20.68 -7.48
CA LYS A 308 2.01 20.12 -8.72
C LYS A 308 2.10 18.60 -8.67
N GLN A 309 2.44 18.05 -7.50
CA GLN A 309 2.47 16.62 -7.28
C GLN A 309 1.06 16.00 -7.33
N TYR A 310 0.09 16.62 -6.65
CA TYR A 310 -1.31 16.18 -6.62
C TYR A 310 -1.93 16.10 -8.02
N GLU A 311 -1.80 17.16 -8.81
CA GLU A 311 -2.34 17.21 -10.18
C GLU A 311 -1.74 16.11 -11.05
N TYR A 312 -0.42 15.90 -10.94
CA TYR A 312 0.24 14.81 -11.65
C TYR A 312 -0.23 13.43 -11.18
N PHE A 313 -0.42 13.24 -9.87
CA PHE A 313 -0.87 11.97 -9.31
C PHE A 313 -2.27 11.63 -9.78
N LEU A 314 -3.20 12.60 -9.77
CA LEU A 314 -4.57 12.41 -10.25
C LEU A 314 -4.62 11.93 -11.70
N LEU A 315 -3.66 12.35 -12.53
CA LEU A 315 -3.61 12.00 -13.95
C LEU A 315 -2.84 10.70 -14.25
N ASN A 316 -2.01 10.18 -13.34
CA ASN A 316 -1.05 9.10 -13.66
C ASN A 316 -1.02 7.94 -12.65
N HIS A 317 -1.52 8.16 -11.43
CA HIS A 317 -1.27 7.28 -10.30
C HIS A 317 -2.52 6.84 -9.53
N THR A 318 -3.66 6.78 -10.22
CA THR A 318 -4.89 6.23 -9.64
C THR A 318 -5.03 4.72 -9.89
N TYR A 319 -5.85 4.05 -9.09
CA TYR A 319 -6.11 2.62 -9.28
C TYR A 319 -6.74 2.28 -10.63
N GLU A 320 -7.52 3.20 -11.24
CA GLU A 320 -8.04 3.01 -12.60
C GLU A 320 -6.92 2.87 -13.62
N HIS A 321 -5.88 3.70 -13.51
CA HIS A 321 -4.70 3.61 -14.38
C HIS A 321 -3.97 2.28 -14.17
N ARG A 322 -3.87 1.79 -12.94
CA ARG A 322 -3.26 0.47 -12.65
C ARG A 322 -4.08 -0.68 -13.19
N ILE A 323 -5.41 -0.60 -13.08
CA ILE A 323 -6.32 -1.60 -13.63
C ILE A 323 -6.22 -1.61 -15.16
N ASP A 324 -6.25 -0.45 -15.81
CA ASP A 324 -6.10 -0.37 -17.26
C ASP A 324 -4.74 -0.91 -17.74
N GLN A 325 -3.65 -0.54 -17.06
CA GLN A 325 -2.32 -1.10 -17.33
C GLN A 325 -2.30 -2.62 -17.17
N LEU A 326 -2.86 -3.14 -16.08
CA LEU A 326 -2.96 -4.58 -15.82
C LEU A 326 -3.73 -5.29 -16.93
N MET A 327 -4.88 -4.75 -17.34
CA MET A 327 -5.73 -5.33 -18.38
C MET A 327 -5.00 -5.40 -19.72
N ARG A 328 -4.28 -4.33 -20.11
CA ARG A 328 -3.44 -4.29 -21.33
C ARG A 328 -2.26 -5.25 -21.31
N LEU A 329 -1.75 -5.59 -20.12
CA LEU A 329 -0.60 -6.49 -19.99
C LEU A 329 -1.01 -7.97 -20.06
N ILE A 330 -2.25 -8.29 -19.68
CA ILE A 330 -2.72 -9.67 -19.68
C ILE A 330 -3.53 -10.03 -20.90
N TYR A 331 -4.29 -9.11 -21.53
CA TYR A 331 -5.08 -9.34 -22.76
C TYR A 331 -4.45 -8.62 -23.94
#